data_AF-A0A916XFL6-F1
#
_entry.id   AF-A0A916XFL6-F1
#
_cell.length_a   1.000
_cell.length_b   1.000
_cell.length_c   1.000
_cell.angle_alpha   90.00
_cell.angle_beta   90.00
_cell.angle_gamma   90.00
#
_symmetry.space_group_name_H-M   'P 1'
#
loop_
_entity.id
_entity.type
_entity.pdbx_description
1 polymer ?
#
loop_
_entity_poly.entity_id
_entity_poly.type
_entity_poly.pdbx_seq_one_letter_code
_entity_poly.pdbx_strand_id
1 'polypeptide(L)' 'MLTNGAPDDDDTPPIPDGPPYSEEFLAHFHGGVYPDDQTLLASIYADPDAVAFLQHLENITDQLRRLRPS' A
#
# COMPACT_ATOMS: atom_id res chain seq x y z
N MET A 1 -21.23 27.58 -13.73
CA MET A 1 -19.93 27.29 -13.11
C MET A 1 -19.90 25.82 -12.80
N LEU A 2 -19.01 25.06 -13.43
CA LEU A 2 -18.77 23.66 -13.09
C LEU A 2 -17.64 23.67 -12.05
N THR A 3 -17.95 23.37 -10.79
CA THR A 3 -16.92 23.09 -9.81
C THR A 3 -16.42 21.69 -10.13
N ASN A 4 -15.22 21.58 -10.72
CA ASN A 4 -14.49 20.32 -10.73
C ASN A 4 -14.32 19.89 -9.27
N GLY A 5 -15.17 18.98 -8.80
CA GLY A 5 -14.89 18.25 -7.57
C GLY A 5 -13.57 17.54 -7.77
N ALA A 6 -12.61 17.78 -6.88
CA ALA A 6 -11.46 16.90 -6.74
C ALA A 6 -12.00 15.46 -6.60
N PRO A 7 -11.32 14.44 -7.16
CA PRO A 7 -11.70 13.06 -6.87
C PRO A 7 -11.74 12.91 -5.35
N ASP A 8 -12.90 12.56 -4.80
CA ASP A 8 -13.08 12.26 -3.40
C ASP A 8 -11.94 11.34 -2.92
N ASP A 9 -11.10 11.86 -2.02
CA ASP A 9 -10.17 11.09 -1.16
C ASP A 9 -10.94 10.19 -0.15
N ASP A 10 -12.20 9.82 -0.43
CA ASP A 10 -13.16 9.23 0.52
C ASP A 10 -13.26 7.69 0.42
N ASP A 11 -12.56 7.04 -0.53
CA ASP A 11 -12.59 5.58 -0.72
C ASP A 11 -11.30 4.86 -0.26
N THR A 12 -10.34 5.57 0.33
CA THR A 12 -9.16 4.93 0.92
C THR A 12 -9.61 3.98 2.05
N PRO A 13 -9.26 2.67 2.00
CA PRO A 13 -9.66 1.73 3.04
C PRO A 13 -9.14 2.20 4.42
N PRO A 14 -9.80 1.82 5.52
CA PRO A 14 -9.37 2.25 6.85
C PRO A 14 -7.99 1.68 7.20
N ILE A 15 -7.15 2.51 7.84
CA ILE A 15 -5.88 2.07 8.41
C ILE A 15 -6.16 1.28 9.70
N PRO A 16 -5.68 0.03 9.82
CA PRO A 16 -5.82 -0.76 11.04
C PRO A 16 -5.08 -0.13 12.22
N ASP A 17 -5.60 -0.30 13.43
CA ASP A 17 -5.00 0.24 14.67
C ASP A 17 -3.61 -0.33 15.00
N GLY A 18 -3.21 -1.44 14.37
CA GLY A 18 -1.89 -2.03 14.55
C GLY A 18 -1.78 -3.47 14.00
N PRO A 19 -0.60 -4.09 14.13
CA PRO A 19 -0.37 -5.45 13.67
C PRO A 19 -1.17 -6.49 14.48
N PRO A 20 -1.45 -7.68 13.90
CA PRO A 20 -1.04 -8.11 12.56
C PRO A 20 -1.86 -7.43 11.46
N TYR A 21 -1.17 -6.92 10.44
CA TYR A 21 -1.80 -6.29 9.29
C TYR A 21 -2.37 -7.36 8.34
N SER A 22 -3.53 -7.09 7.74
CA SER A 22 -4.10 -7.98 6.74
C SER A 22 -3.34 -7.87 5.41
N GLU A 23 -3.31 -8.96 4.63
CA GLU A 23 -2.69 -8.99 3.29
C GLU A 23 -3.34 -7.95 2.36
N GLU A 24 -4.65 -7.75 2.44
CA GLU A 24 -5.37 -6.77 1.65
C GLU A 24 -4.93 -5.33 1.99
N PHE A 25 -4.77 -5.02 3.28
CA PHE A 25 -4.22 -3.73 3.70
C PHE A 25 -2.79 -3.53 3.16
N LEU A 26 -1.92 -4.54 3.30
CA LEU A 26 -0.54 -4.47 2.83
C LEU A 26 -0.44 -4.38 1.30
N ALA A 27 -1.37 -4.97 0.56
CA ALA A 27 -1.46 -4.83 -0.88
C ALA A 27 -1.85 -3.39 -1.30
N HIS A 28 -2.83 -2.78 -0.64
CA HIS A 28 -3.17 -1.37 -0.84
C HIS A 28 -2.00 -0.44 -0.47
N PHE A 29 -1.31 -0.76 0.62
CA PHE A 29 -0.11 -0.03 1.03
C PHE A 29 1.03 -0.13 0.01
N HIS A 30 1.35 -1.33 -0.48
CA HIS A 30 2.33 -1.53 -1.55
C HIS A 30 1.95 -0.79 -2.84
N GLY A 31 0.65 -0.73 -3.14
CA GLY A 31 0.10 0.01 -4.28
C GLY A 31 0.11 1.54 -4.15
N GLY A 32 0.53 2.10 -3.01
CA GLY A 32 0.58 3.54 -2.79
C GLY A 32 -0.78 4.21 -2.54
N VAL A 33 -1.76 3.45 -2.03
CA VAL A 33 -3.13 3.95 -1.77
C VAL A 33 -3.20 4.87 -0.54
N TYR A 34 -2.29 4.67 0.43
CA TYR A 34 -2.25 5.47 1.65
C TYR A 34 -1.30 6.67 1.48
N PRO A 35 -1.58 7.81 2.14
CA PRO A 35 -0.66 8.94 2.16
C PRO A 35 0.66 8.57 2.84
N ASP A 36 1.72 9.34 2.54
CA ASP A 36 3.04 9.22 3.17
C ASP A 36 3.01 9.57 4.67
N ASP A 37 2.50 8.64 5.48
CA ASP A 37 2.49 8.71 6.95
C ASP A 37 3.68 7.97 7.53
N GLN A 38 4.62 8.72 8.10
CA GLN A 38 5.85 8.20 8.71
C GLN A 38 5.59 7.29 9.93
N THR A 39 4.50 7.53 10.66
CA THR A 39 4.12 6.71 11.82
C THR A 39 3.60 5.36 11.36
N LEU A 40 2.74 5.36 10.34
CA LEU A 40 2.24 4.14 9.72
C LEU A 40 3.38 3.33 9.11
N LEU A 41 4.26 3.99 8.36
CA LEU A 41 5.49 3.39 7.81
C LEU A 41 6.30 2.71 8.92
N ALA A 42 6.62 3.43 9.99
CA ALA A 42 7.40 2.88 11.10
C ALA A 42 6.71 1.67 11.75
N SER A 43 5.38 1.71 11.90
CA SER A 43 4.61 0.60 12.48
C SER A 43 4.59 -0.65 11.59
N ILE A 44 4.42 -0.47 10.28
CA ILE A 44 4.46 -1.57 9.29
C ILE A 44 5.87 -2.19 9.25
N TYR A 45 6.91 -1.37 9.21
CA TYR A 45 8.30 -1.87 9.15
C TYR A 45 8.80 -2.47 10.47
N ALA A 46 8.09 -2.27 11.58
CA ALA A 46 8.35 -2.95 12.84
C ALA A 46 7.75 -4.38 12.89
N ASP A 47 6.82 -4.71 12.00
CA ASP A 47 6.18 -6.03 11.90
C ASP A 47 6.93 -6.91 10.87
N PRO A 48 7.65 -7.97 11.30
CA PRO A 48 8.42 -8.81 10.40
C PRO A 48 7.56 -9.58 9.39
N ASP A 49 6.33 -9.95 9.74
CA ASP A 49 5.43 -10.66 8.84
C ASP A 49 4.94 -9.72 7.73
N ALA A 50 4.61 -8.47 8.08
CA ALA A 50 4.28 -7.43 7.11
C ALA A 50 5.45 -7.15 6.16
N VAL A 51 6.68 -7.02 6.69
CA VAL A 51 7.88 -6.81 5.88
C VAL A 51 8.11 -7.96 4.90
N ALA A 52 7.95 -9.21 5.35
CA ALA A 52 8.11 -10.38 4.50
C ALA A 52 7.07 -10.41 3.36
N PHE A 53 5.82 -10.06 3.66
CA PHE A 53 4.75 -9.97 2.66
C PHE A 53 5.00 -8.85 1.64
N LEU A 54 5.41 -7.65 2.08
CA LEU A 54 5.73 -6.54 1.18
C LEU A 54 6.91 -6.87 0.25
N GLN A 55 7.95 -7.54 0.76
CA GLN A 55 9.06 -8.01 -0.08
C GLN A 55 8.59 -9.01 -1.14
N HIS A 56 7.62 -9.87 -0.81
CA HIS A 56 7.04 -10.80 -1.76
C HIS A 56 6.30 -10.06 -2.90
N LEU A 57 5.48 -9.06 -2.56
CA LEU A 57 4.77 -8.23 -3.55
C LEU A 57 5.74 -7.45 -4.45
N GLU A 58 6.78 -6.87 -3.87
CA GLU A 58 7.80 -6.16 -4.65
C GLU A 58 8.50 -7.11 -5.64
N ASN A 59 8.88 -8.30 -5.19
CA ASN A 59 9.51 -9.30 -6.05
C ASN A 59 8.59 -9.75 -7.20
N ILE A 60 7.28 -9.90 -6.97
CA ILE A 60 6.31 -10.21 -8.04
C ILE A 60 6.20 -9.03 -9.01
N THR A 61 6.08 -7.81 -8.48
CA THR A 61 5.98 -6.57 -9.27
C THR A 61 7.19 -6.41 -10.19
N ASP A 62 8.38 -6.66 -9.67
CA ASP A 62 9.63 -6.56 -10.42
C ASP A 62 9.72 -7.62 -11.53
N GLN A 63 9.29 -8.86 -11.25
CA GLN A 63 9.19 -9.92 -12.26
C GLN A 63 8.22 -9.54 -13.38
N LEU A 64 7.02 -9.05 -13.05
CA LEU A 64 6.03 -8.62 -14.03
C LEU A 64 6.55 -7.46 -14.90
N ARG A 65 7.26 -6.51 -14.28
CA ARG A 65 7.88 -5.38 -14.99
C ARG A 65 8.92 -5.86 -16.02
N ARG A 66 9.70 -6.90 -15.71
CA ARG A 66 10.69 -7.50 -16.62
C ARG A 66 10.05 -8.29 -17.76
N LEU A 67 8.88 -8.87 -17.54
CA LEU A 67 8.15 -9.66 -18.56
C LEU A 67 7.37 -8.79 -19.54
N ARG A 68 7.15 -7.51 -19.24
CA ARG A 68 6.40 -6.59 -20.11
C ARG A 68 7.27 -6.20 -21.31
N PRO A 69 6.94 -6.65 -22.56
CA PRO A 69 7.67 -6.23 -23.74
C PRO A 69 7.51 -4.73 -23.94
N SER A 70 8.61 -4.05 -24.28
CA SER A 70 8.62 -2.62 -24.66
C SER A 70 7.90 -2.38 -25.97
#